data_AF-A0A939G1Z4-F1
#
_entry.id   AF-A0A939G1Z4-F1
#
_cell.length_a   1.000
_cell.length_b   1.000
_cell.length_c   1.000
_cell.angle_alpha   90.00
_cell.angle_beta   90.00
_cell.angle_gamma   90.00
#
_symmetry.space_group_name_H-M   'P 1'
#
loop_
_entity.id
_entity.type
_entity.pdbx_description
1 polymer ?
#
loop_
_entity_poly.entity_id
_entity_poly.type
_entity_poly.pdbx_seq_one_letter_code
_entity_poly.pdbx_strand_id
1 'polypeptide(L)' 'MYSSSYPTAISACLKESTRDLVRLQQRYDPSDELLWAFFNARVLMNEPIAVDDFVQQAYAGSERVKE' A
#
# COMPACT_ATOMS: atom_id res chain seq x y z
N MET A 1 -13.16 -11.83 -30.05
CA MET A 1 -12.82 -12.85 -29.04
C MET A 1 -11.93 -12.17 -28.01
N TYR A 2 -12.42 -11.95 -26.80
CA TYR A 2 -11.63 -11.27 -25.76
C TYR A 2 -10.47 -12.17 -25.35
N SER A 3 -9.26 -11.73 -25.69
CA SER A 3 -8.02 -12.40 -25.32
C SER A 3 -7.91 -12.42 -23.80
N SER A 4 -7.87 -13.62 -23.22
CA SER A 4 -7.74 -13.85 -21.79
C SER A 4 -6.31 -13.50 -21.34
N SER A 5 -6.01 -12.22 -21.18
CA SER A 5 -4.73 -11.70 -20.68
C SER A 5 -4.74 -11.48 -19.16
N TYR A 6 -5.63 -12.15 -18.44
CA TYR A 6 -5.92 -11.89 -17.02
C TYR A 6 -4.91 -12.46 -16.00
N PRO A 7 -4.24 -13.62 -16.18
CA PRO A 7 -3.41 -14.17 -15.11
C PRO A 7 -2.10 -13.38 -14.88
N THR A 8 -1.58 -12.73 -15.90
CA THR A 8 -0.33 -11.96 -15.83
C THR A 8 -0.51 -10.62 -15.13
N ALA A 9 -1.66 -9.96 -15.33
CA ALA A 9 -1.97 -8.65 -14.74
C ALA A 9 -2.12 -8.71 -13.21
N ILE A 10 -2.81 -9.75 -12.69
CA ILE A 10 -2.99 -9.94 -11.24
C ILE A 10 -1.64 -10.25 -10.57
N SER A 11 -0.81 -11.05 -11.23
CA SER A 11 0.54 -11.40 -10.76
C SER A 11 1.48 -10.20 -10.73
N ALA A 12 1.34 -9.26 -11.68
CA ALA A 12 2.08 -8.00 -11.70
C ALA A 12 1.64 -7.09 -10.54
N CYS A 13 0.33 -6.91 -10.35
CA CYS A 13 -0.22 -6.08 -9.26
C CYS A 13 0.27 -6.57 -7.88
N LEU A 14 0.21 -7.88 -7.63
CA LEU A 14 0.64 -8.45 -6.35
C LEU A 14 2.14 -8.23 -6.11
N LYS A 15 2.98 -8.43 -7.13
CA LYS A 15 4.44 -8.17 -7.04
C LYS A 15 4.73 -6.71 -6.72
N GLU A 16 4.01 -5.78 -7.33
CA GLU A 16 4.18 -4.36 -7.05
C GLU A 16 3.74 -4.01 -5.63
N SER A 17 2.59 -4.53 -5.17
CA SER A 17 2.13 -4.33 -3.79
C SER A 17 3.12 -4.89 -2.76
N THR A 18 3.70 -6.08 -3.00
CA THR A 18 4.73 -6.65 -2.12
C THR A 18 5.99 -5.79 -2.11
N ARG A 19 6.39 -5.23 -3.25
CA ARG A 19 7.54 -4.32 -3.32
C ARG A 19 7.29 -3.03 -2.53
N ASP A 20 6.07 -2.51 -2.60
CA ASP A 20 5.67 -1.31 -1.86
C ASP A 20 5.65 -1.56 -0.34
N LEU A 21 5.23 -2.74 0.12
CA LEU A 21 5.33 -3.14 1.53
C LEU A 21 6.78 -3.19 2.03
N VAL A 22 7.68 -3.81 1.24
CA VAL A 22 9.10 -3.87 1.60
C VAL A 22 9.72 -2.47 1.67
N ARG A 23 9.34 -1.58 0.75
CA ARG A 23 9.78 -0.17 0.77
C ARG A 23 9.27 0.57 1.99
N LEU A 24 7.99 0.38 2.34
CA LEU A 24 7.40 0.96 3.54
C LEU A 24 8.19 0.54 4.78
N GLN A 25 8.45 -0.77 4.93
CA GLN A 25 9.18 -1.33 6.06
C GLN A 25 10.63 -0.84 6.14
N GLN A 26 11.36 -0.83 5.02
CA GLN A 26 12.77 -0.44 5.01
C GLN A 26 13.00 1.06 5.22
N ARG A 27 12.08 1.91 4.74
CA ARG A 27 12.32 3.34 4.63
C ARG A 27 11.68 4.14 5.76
N TYR A 28 10.59 3.64 6.33
CA TYR A 28 9.80 4.37 7.32
C TYR A 28 9.64 3.63 8.65
N ASP A 29 10.01 2.34 8.73
CA ASP A 29 9.86 1.51 9.94
C ASP A 29 8.47 1.69 10.60
N PRO A 30 7.38 1.45 9.83
CA PRO A 30 6.03 1.71 10.31
C PRO A 30 5.68 0.78 11.48
N SER A 31 4.73 1.21 12.31
CA SER A 31 4.06 0.27 13.22
C SER A 31 3.36 -0.84 12.44
N ASP A 32 3.15 -1.99 13.07
CA ASP A 32 2.38 -3.09 12.48
C ASP A 32 1.01 -2.62 11.99
N GLU A 33 0.34 -1.75 12.74
CA GLU A 33 -0.98 -1.20 12.39
C GLU A 33 -0.95 -0.39 11.08
N LEU A 34 0.08 0.45 10.88
CA LEU A 34 0.27 1.21 9.65
C LEU A 34 0.61 0.32 8.45
N LEU A 35 1.40 -0.72 8.68
CA LEU A 35 1.75 -1.70 7.66
C LEU A 35 0.51 -2.49 7.20
N TRP A 36 -0.34 -2.91 8.15
CA TRP A 36 -1.61 -3.58 7.84
C TRP A 36 -2.61 -2.65 7.15
N ALA A 37 -2.68 -1.38 7.54
CA ALA A 37 -3.52 -0.38 6.88
C ALA A 37 -3.11 -0.17 5.41
N PHE A 38 -1.80 -0.04 5.14
CA PHE A 38 -1.28 0.06 3.78
C PHE A 38 -1.59 -1.21 2.96
N PHE A 39 -1.35 -2.39 3.53
CA PHE A 39 -1.65 -3.66 2.88
C PHE A 39 -3.13 -3.76 2.49
N ASN A 40 -4.05 -3.46 3.40
CA ASN A 40 -5.49 -3.54 3.13
C ASN A 40 -5.90 -2.63 1.97
N ALA A 41 -5.41 -1.39 1.96
CA ALA A 41 -5.74 -0.43 0.91
C ALA A 41 -5.16 -0.87 -0.46
N ARG A 42 -3.88 -1.27 -0.49
CA ARG A 42 -3.18 -1.57 -1.74
C ARG A 42 -3.49 -2.96 -2.31
N VAL A 43 -3.67 -3.96 -1.45
CA VAL A 43 -3.86 -5.38 -1.85
C VAL A 43 -5.31 -5.80 -1.84
N LEU A 44 -6.09 -5.46 -0.79
CA LEU A 44 -7.50 -5.89 -0.72
C LEU A 44 -8.43 -4.96 -1.49
N MET A 45 -8.23 -3.64 -1.41
CA MET A 45 -9.06 -2.65 -2.12
C MET A 45 -8.53 -2.32 -3.52
N ASN A 46 -7.34 -2.82 -3.88
CA ASN A 46 -6.66 -2.54 -5.15
C ASN A 46 -6.55 -1.02 -5.41
N GLU A 47 -6.36 -0.24 -4.35
CA GLU A 47 -6.23 1.21 -4.46
C GLU A 47 -4.82 1.58 -4.95
N PRO A 48 -4.69 2.43 -5.97
CA PRO A 48 -3.40 2.87 -6.49
C PRO A 48 -2.78 3.94 -5.58
N ILE A 49 -2.31 3.52 -4.40
CA ILE A 49 -1.68 4.40 -3.41
C ILE A 49 -0.16 4.22 -3.47
N ALA A 50 0.57 5.32 -3.61
CA ALA A 50 2.02 5.31 -3.48
C ALA A 50 2.44 5.27 -2.00
N VAL A 51 3.55 4.58 -1.71
CA VAL A 51 4.10 4.44 -0.35
C VAL A 51 4.36 5.81 0.28
N ASP A 52 4.99 6.72 -0.45
CA ASP A 52 5.35 8.05 0.05
C ASP A 52 4.08 8.89 0.38
N ASP A 53 3.05 8.86 -0.48
CA ASP A 53 1.76 9.54 -0.25
C ASP A 53 1.01 8.99 0.96
N PHE A 54 1.00 7.65 1.13
CA PHE A 54 0.37 7.01 2.28
C PHE A 54 1.03 7.44 3.59
N VAL A 55 2.36 7.42 3.62
CA VAL A 55 3.15 7.86 4.78
C VAL A 55 2.87 9.33 5.07
N GLN A 56 2.91 10.21 4.06
CA GLN A 56 2.62 11.62 4.26
C GLN A 56 1.24 11.84 4.89
N GLN A 57 0.21 11.15 4.43
CA GLN A 57 -1.13 11.24 5.03
C GLN A 57 -1.18 10.67 6.45
N ALA A 58 -0.58 9.51 6.67
CA ALA A 58 -0.57 8.83 7.97
C ALA A 58 0.14 9.65 9.06
N TYR A 59 1.32 10.19 8.76
CA TYR A 59 2.08 11.00 9.72
C TYR A 59 1.52 12.42 9.86
N ALA A 60 0.95 13.02 8.80
CA ALA A 60 0.25 14.30 8.90
C ALA A 60 -1.06 14.19 9.71
N GLY A 61 -1.73 13.03 9.67
CA GLY A 61 -2.92 12.75 10.47
C GLY A 61 -2.64 12.53 11.96
N SER A 62 -1.41 12.18 12.33
CA SER A 62 -1.01 11.91 13.72
C SER A 62 -0.98 13.17 14.61
N GLU A 63 -1.05 14.38 14.04
CA GLU A 63 -1.13 15.64 14.79
C GLU A 63 -2.56 16.06 15.20
N ARG A 64 -3.62 15.30 14.85
CA ARG A 64 -5.01 15.70 15.11
C ARG A 64 -5.76 14.93 16.19
N VAL A 65 -5.07 14.48 17.24
CA VAL A 65 -5.73 14.02 18.48
C VAL A 65 -5.21 14.80 19.69
N LYS A 66 -5.53 16.09 19.73
CA LYS A 66 -5.61 16.89 20.95
C LYS A 66 -6.76 17.89 20.80
N GLU A 67 -7.97 17.46 21.09
CA GLU A 67 -8.98 18.32 21.75
C GLU A 67 -9.97 17.44 22.52
#